data_AF-A0A447RMD1-F1
#
_entry.id   AF-A0A447RMD1-F1
#
_cell.length_a   1.000
_cell.length_b   1.000
_cell.length_c   1.000
_cell.angle_alpha   90.00
_cell.angle_beta   90.00
_cell.angle_gamma   90.00
#
_symmetry.space_group_name_H-M   'P 1'
#
loop_
_entity.id
_entity.type
_entity.pdbx_description
1 polymer ?
#
loop_
_entity_poly.entity_id
_entity_poly.type
_entity_poly.pdbx_seq_one_letter_code
_entity_poly.pdbx_strand_id
1 'polypeptide(L)'
;MQEFLKSATPNSSPWLTPANILALVEALEKAQRYIEELRDWNAGLAQESCERQQLISELEPIRAAAEKLVRCKGRYHSEQNYRALAALFGVNTPDLPPLEHENVHYGDTAEMEIEALRQRIAELESRTVKLPKLKMLEDYLAEVAIEERKQILVGVKLEFHRALAAAGIKVEDE
;
A
#
# COMPACT_ATOMS: atom_id res chain seq x y z
N MET A 1 18.37 10.96 -74.45
CA MET A 1 19.57 11.75 -74.07
C MET A 1 20.57 11.98 -75.21
N GLN A 2 20.71 11.07 -76.20
CA GLN A 2 21.70 11.25 -77.29
C GLN A 2 21.36 12.31 -78.34
N GLU A 3 20.11 12.77 -78.45
CA GLU A 3 19.73 13.78 -79.46
C GLU A 3 20.02 15.24 -79.05
N PHE A 4 20.27 15.51 -77.76
CA PHE A 4 20.44 16.87 -77.26
C PHE A 4 21.83 17.48 -77.54
N LEU A 5 22.79 16.68 -78.04
CA LEU A 5 24.19 17.08 -78.20
C LEU A 5 24.56 17.59 -79.61
N LYS A 6 23.64 17.57 -80.59
CA LYS A 6 23.97 17.87 -82.00
C LYS A 6 23.92 19.35 -82.41
N SER A 7 23.54 20.29 -81.52
CA SER A 7 23.31 21.70 -81.90
C SER A 7 24.15 22.75 -81.15
N ALA A 8 25.27 22.38 -80.52
CA ALA A 8 26.10 23.33 -79.79
C ALA A 8 27.01 24.15 -80.73
N THR A 9 26.84 25.47 -80.72
CA THR A 9 27.67 26.47 -81.40
C THR A 9 29.10 26.54 -80.81
N PRO A 10 30.09 27.18 -81.48
CA PRO A 10 31.52 27.12 -81.10
C PRO A 10 31.91 27.82 -79.79
N ASN A 11 30.95 28.31 -79.00
CA ASN A 11 31.20 29.04 -77.77
C ASN A 11 30.80 28.21 -76.54
N SER A 12 31.12 26.91 -76.56
CA SER A 12 30.89 26.02 -75.42
C SER A 12 31.89 26.33 -74.30
N SER A 13 31.38 26.76 -73.14
CA SER A 13 32.16 26.91 -71.91
C SER A 13 33.11 25.71 -71.69
N PRO A 14 34.42 25.92 -71.45
CA PRO A 14 35.41 24.85 -71.30
C PRO A 14 35.09 23.80 -70.22
N TRP A 15 34.21 24.15 -69.28
CA TRP A 15 33.78 23.33 -68.16
C TRP A 15 32.54 22.46 -68.43
N LEU A 16 31.78 22.70 -69.51
CA LEU A 16 30.63 21.87 -69.93
C LEU A 16 31.07 20.78 -70.91
N THR A 17 31.96 19.90 -70.47
CA THR A 17 32.29 18.68 -71.23
C THR A 17 31.23 17.60 -70.96
N PRO A 18 30.93 16.72 -71.93
CA PRO A 18 30.02 15.59 -71.71
C PRO A 18 30.40 14.71 -70.51
N ALA A 19 31.70 14.57 -70.24
CA ALA A 19 32.21 13.85 -69.07
C ALA A 19 31.85 14.53 -67.73
N ASN A 20 32.00 15.86 -67.65
CA ASN A 20 31.63 16.61 -66.44
C ASN A 20 30.12 16.57 -66.19
N ILE A 21 29.32 16.64 -67.26
CA ILE A 21 27.85 16.54 -67.16
C ILE A 21 27.45 15.15 -66.66
N LEU A 22 28.05 14.08 -67.18
CA LEU A 22 27.76 12.71 -66.74
C LEU A 22 28.12 12.51 -65.26
N ALA A 23 29.30 12.97 -64.83
CA ALA A 23 29.73 12.86 -63.44
C ALA A 23 28.80 13.62 -62.47
N LEU A 24 28.27 14.78 -62.87
CA LEU A 24 27.30 15.53 -62.08
C LEU A 24 25.95 14.82 -61.99
N VAL A 25 25.48 14.20 -63.07
CA VAL A 25 24.24 13.42 -63.07
C VAL A 25 24.37 12.20 -62.16
N GLU A 26 25.48 11.46 -62.26
CA GLU A 26 25.76 10.31 -61.39
C GLU A 26 25.83 10.73 -59.91
N ALA A 27 26.46 11.87 -59.61
CA ALA A 27 26.52 12.41 -58.25
C ALA A 27 25.12 12.82 -57.73
N LEU A 28 24.29 13.43 -58.58
CA LEU A 28 22.92 13.81 -58.24
C LEU A 28 22.04 12.58 -57.99
N GLU A 29 22.11 11.56 -58.85
CA GLU A 29 21.38 10.30 -58.68
C GLU A 29 21.81 9.55 -57.41
N LYS A 30 23.11 9.61 -57.06
CA LYS A 30 23.62 9.05 -55.81
C LYS A 30 23.11 9.83 -54.60
N ALA A 31 23.10 11.16 -54.67
CA ALA A 31 22.57 12.02 -53.61
C ALA A 31 21.06 11.82 -53.42
N GLN A 32 20.29 11.67 -54.50
CA GLN A 32 18.86 11.38 -54.45
C GLN A 32 18.57 10.05 -53.76
N ARG A 33 19.29 8.97 -54.14
CA ARG A 33 19.17 7.67 -53.46
C ARG A 33 19.47 7.76 -51.97
N TYR A 34 20.54 8.47 -51.60
CA TYR A 34 20.88 8.68 -50.20
C TYR A 34 19.81 9.47 -49.43
N ILE A 35 19.19 10.48 -50.05
CA ILE A 35 18.07 11.21 -49.46
C ILE A 35 16.86 10.30 -49.25
N GLU A 36 16.58 9.39 -50.17
CA GLU A 36 15.50 8.42 -50.07
C GLU A 36 15.72 7.44 -48.91
N GLU A 37 16.94 6.88 -48.80
CA GLU A 37 17.34 6.03 -47.67
C GLU A 37 17.19 6.76 -46.32
N LEU A 38 17.59 8.04 -46.25
CA LEU A 38 17.40 8.84 -45.05
C LEU A 38 15.93 9.10 -44.71
N ARG A 39 15.06 9.24 -45.72
CA ARG A 39 13.62 9.42 -45.51
C ARG A 39 13.00 8.15 -44.94
N ASP A 40 13.33 7.00 -45.51
CA ASP A 40 12.85 5.71 -45.03
C ASP A 40 13.32 5.44 -43.61
N TRP A 41 14.59 5.72 -43.32
CA TRP A 41 15.13 5.61 -41.98
C TRP A 41 14.44 6.54 -40.98
N ASN A 42 14.22 7.82 -41.34
CA ASN A 42 13.51 8.77 -40.50
C ASN A 42 12.05 8.36 -40.26
N ALA A 43 11.38 7.79 -41.27
CA ALA A 43 10.02 7.27 -41.13
C ALA A 43 9.97 6.11 -40.12
N GLY A 44 10.93 5.19 -40.18
CA GLY A 44 11.09 4.11 -39.21
C GLY A 44 11.31 4.62 -37.78
N LEU A 45 12.21 5.59 -37.59
CA LEU A 45 12.44 6.21 -36.28
C LEU A 45 11.20 6.92 -35.74
N ALA A 46 10.45 7.62 -36.58
CA ALA A 46 9.22 8.29 -36.18
C ALA A 46 8.17 7.28 -35.71
N GLN A 47 8.04 6.15 -36.40
CA GLN A 47 7.17 5.06 -36.00
C GLN A 47 7.59 4.48 -34.64
N GLU A 48 8.87 4.09 -34.48
CA GLU A 48 9.36 3.55 -33.20
C GLU A 48 9.17 4.54 -32.04
N SER A 49 9.37 5.84 -32.29
CA SER A 49 9.14 6.89 -31.31
C SER A 49 7.68 6.95 -30.86
N CYS A 50 6.75 6.85 -31.81
CA CYS A 50 5.31 6.79 -31.52
C CYS A 50 4.95 5.57 -30.67
N GLU A 51 5.42 4.38 -31.05
CA GLU A 51 5.18 3.13 -30.32
C GLU A 51 5.74 3.18 -28.89
N ARG A 52 6.96 3.69 -28.72
CA ARG A 52 7.56 3.88 -27.39
C ARG A 52 6.77 4.89 -26.55
N GLN A 53 6.29 5.98 -27.15
CA GLN A 53 5.50 6.98 -26.45
C GLN A 53 4.15 6.42 -25.98
N GLN A 54 3.52 5.55 -26.78
CA GLN A 54 2.32 4.83 -26.39
C GLN A 54 2.59 3.90 -25.19
N LEU A 55 3.64 3.07 -25.27
CA LEU A 55 4.05 2.20 -24.16
C LEU A 55 4.34 2.97 -22.87
N ILE A 56 5.01 4.13 -22.95
CA ILE A 56 5.27 4.99 -21.79
C ILE A 56 3.93 5.48 -21.19
N SER A 57 2.99 5.88 -22.02
CA SER A 57 1.67 6.36 -21.56
C SER A 57 0.84 5.25 -20.90
N GLU A 58 0.98 4.00 -21.36
CA GLU A 58 0.30 2.85 -20.76
C GLU A 58 0.92 2.46 -19.40
N LEU A 59 2.23 2.68 -19.23
CA LEU A 59 2.95 2.35 -18.00
C LEU A 59 2.87 3.45 -16.92
N GLU A 60 2.66 4.71 -17.30
CA GLU A 60 2.44 5.86 -16.40
C GLU A 60 1.44 5.58 -15.25
N PRO A 61 0.21 5.08 -15.50
CA PRO A 61 -0.75 4.82 -14.42
C PRO A 61 -0.31 3.71 -13.47
N ILE A 62 0.39 2.68 -13.98
CA ILE A 62 0.93 1.58 -13.16
C ILE A 62 2.03 2.13 -12.23
N ARG A 63 2.93 2.94 -12.79
CA ARG A 63 3.97 3.62 -12.01
C ARG A 63 3.36 4.53 -10.94
N ALA A 64 2.37 5.34 -11.29
CA ALA A 64 1.70 6.23 -10.36
C ALA A 64 0.97 5.46 -9.23
N ALA A 65 0.35 4.32 -9.54
CA ALA A 65 -0.26 3.44 -8.55
C ALA A 65 0.79 2.82 -7.62
N ALA A 66 1.91 2.35 -8.17
CA ALA A 66 3.03 1.84 -7.39
C ALA A 66 3.63 2.91 -6.46
N GLU A 67 3.81 4.14 -6.94
CA GLU A 67 4.28 5.27 -6.13
C GLU A 67 3.30 5.59 -4.99
N LYS A 68 1.98 5.57 -5.25
CA LYS A 68 0.96 5.74 -4.20
C LYS A 68 1.02 4.61 -3.17
N LEU A 69 1.17 3.36 -3.61
CA LEU A 69 1.28 2.22 -2.69
C LEU A 69 2.52 2.30 -1.81
N VAL A 70 3.67 2.69 -2.38
CA VAL A 70 4.91 2.93 -1.64
C VAL A 70 4.74 4.08 -0.64
N ARG A 71 4.09 5.17 -1.04
CA ARG A 71 3.82 6.32 -0.14
C ARG A 71 2.82 6.00 0.97
N CYS A 72 1.78 5.23 0.69
CA CYS A 72 0.70 4.89 1.63
C CYS A 72 1.06 3.77 2.61
N LYS A 73 2.03 2.90 2.32
CA LYS A 73 2.52 1.86 3.23
C LYS A 73 3.48 2.35 4.32
N GLY A 74 3.79 3.65 4.34
CA GLY A 74 4.47 4.32 5.45
C GLY A 74 5.99 4.17 5.42
N ARG A 75 6.66 5.30 5.69
CA ARG A 75 8.13 5.48 5.75
C ARG A 75 8.88 4.34 6.45
N TYR A 76 8.25 3.67 7.41
CA TYR A 76 8.87 2.66 8.27
C TYR A 76 8.98 1.25 7.64
N HIS A 77 7.95 0.78 6.94
CA HIS A 77 7.98 -0.55 6.29
C HIS A 77 8.67 -0.50 4.92
N SER A 78 8.64 0.65 4.24
CA SER A 78 9.36 0.84 2.99
C SER A 78 10.88 0.76 3.18
N GLU A 79 11.44 1.33 4.25
CA GLU A 79 12.88 1.33 4.49
C GLU A 79 13.44 -0.07 4.81
N GLN A 80 12.73 -0.86 5.63
CA GLN A 80 13.10 -2.26 5.87
C GLN A 80 12.98 -3.11 4.60
N ASN A 81 11.94 -2.89 3.79
CA ASN A 81 11.80 -3.55 2.49
C ASN A 81 12.89 -3.14 1.49
N TYR A 82 13.30 -1.86 1.45
CA TYR A 82 14.41 -1.40 0.61
C TYR A 82 15.74 -2.00 1.05
N ARG A 83 16.00 -2.09 2.36
CA ARG A 83 17.19 -2.78 2.90
C ARG A 83 17.19 -4.27 2.54
N ALA A 84 16.04 -4.96 2.66
CA ALA A 84 15.90 -6.36 2.31
C ALA A 84 16.07 -6.63 0.81
N LEU A 85 15.48 -5.79 -0.05
CA LEU A 85 15.64 -5.88 -1.50
C LEU A 85 17.08 -5.59 -1.92
N ALA A 86 17.71 -4.55 -1.37
CA ALA A 86 19.09 -4.21 -1.65
C ALA A 86 20.06 -5.34 -1.25
N ALA A 87 19.84 -5.97 -0.09
CA ALA A 87 20.58 -7.16 0.33
C ALA A 87 20.35 -8.35 -0.62
N LEU A 88 19.10 -8.61 -1.04
CA LEU A 88 18.75 -9.70 -1.95
C LEU A 88 19.39 -9.53 -3.34
N PHE A 89 19.46 -8.31 -3.84
CA PHE A 89 20.05 -7.98 -5.14
C PHE A 89 21.53 -7.58 -5.07
N GLY A 90 22.15 -7.61 -3.88
CA GLY A 90 23.56 -7.30 -3.67
C GLY A 90 23.94 -5.83 -3.96
N VAL A 91 22.99 -4.90 -3.87
CA VAL A 91 23.19 -3.47 -4.15
C VAL A 91 23.34 -2.71 -2.83
N ASN A 92 24.25 -1.74 -2.78
CA ASN A 92 24.43 -0.91 -1.59
C ASN A 92 23.28 0.10 -1.43
N THR A 93 22.63 0.15 -0.26
CA THR A 93 21.65 1.21 0.08
C THR A 93 22.38 2.51 0.43
N PRO A 94 22.22 3.61 -0.31
CA PRO A 94 22.84 4.87 0.06
C PRO A 94 22.08 5.52 1.22
N ASP A 95 22.82 5.85 2.27
CA ASP A 95 22.52 6.90 3.27
C ASP A 95 21.15 6.84 3.97
N LEU A 96 20.76 5.64 4.43
CA LEU A 96 19.65 5.50 5.36
C LEU A 96 20.15 5.65 6.80
N PRO A 97 19.55 6.52 7.63
CA PRO A 97 19.90 6.65 9.04
C PRO A 97 19.82 5.28 9.75
N PRO A 98 20.60 5.04 10.83
CA PRO A 98 20.50 3.82 11.61
C PRO A 98 19.03 3.57 12.00
N LEU A 99 18.59 2.31 11.90
CA LEU A 99 17.26 1.93 12.35
C LEU A 99 17.20 2.13 13.86
N GLU A 100 16.80 3.33 14.31
CA GLU A 100 16.32 3.49 15.68
C GLU A 100 15.08 2.60 15.77
N HIS A 101 15.18 1.52 16.54
CA HIS A 101 14.07 0.63 16.81
C HIS A 101 13.02 1.34 17.66
N GLU A 102 12.30 2.30 17.08
CA GLU A 102 11.13 2.93 17.68
C GLU A 102 9.89 2.03 17.63
N ASN A 103 10.07 0.72 17.40
CA ASN A 103 9.04 -0.29 17.67
C ASN A 103 9.10 -0.80 19.12
N VAL A 104 10.12 -0.44 19.90
CA VAL A 104 10.15 -0.77 21.34
C VAL A 104 9.22 0.17 22.12
N HIS A 105 9.00 1.42 21.65
CA HIS A 105 8.25 2.39 22.46
C HIS A 105 6.72 2.25 22.41
N TYR A 106 6.15 1.70 21.33
CA TYR A 106 4.73 1.32 21.30
C TYR A 106 4.48 -0.09 21.85
N GLY A 107 5.46 -0.99 21.79
CA GLY A 107 5.42 -2.28 22.47
C GLY A 107 5.27 -2.07 23.98
N ASP A 108 6.17 -1.30 24.57
CA ASP A 108 6.15 -1.01 26.01
C ASP A 108 4.87 -0.28 26.44
N THR A 109 4.38 0.68 25.66
CA THR A 109 3.15 1.42 26.00
C THR A 109 1.89 0.55 25.89
N ALA A 110 1.75 -0.21 24.79
CA ALA A 110 0.60 -1.10 24.61
C ALA A 110 0.62 -2.28 25.59
N GLU A 111 1.80 -2.80 25.92
CA GLU A 111 1.97 -3.84 26.93
C GLU A 111 1.62 -3.32 28.33
N MET A 112 2.02 -2.09 28.68
CA MET A 112 1.60 -1.44 29.93
C MET A 112 0.09 -1.23 30.01
N GLU A 113 -0.57 -0.83 28.91
CA GLU A 113 -2.03 -0.68 28.86
C GLU A 113 -2.74 -2.03 28.98
N ILE A 114 -2.25 -3.07 28.30
CA ILE A 114 -2.79 -4.43 28.42
C ILE A 114 -2.66 -4.95 29.84
N GLU A 115 -1.52 -4.72 30.49
CA GLU A 115 -1.29 -5.15 31.86
C GLU A 115 -2.17 -4.39 32.85
N ALA A 116 -2.32 -3.07 32.70
CA ALA A 116 -3.22 -2.25 33.51
C ALA A 116 -4.69 -2.70 33.36
N LEU A 117 -5.13 -3.02 32.13
CA LEU A 117 -6.48 -3.52 31.87
C LEU A 117 -6.69 -4.91 32.47
N ARG A 118 -5.70 -5.81 32.39
CA ARG A 118 -5.76 -7.13 33.03
C ARG A 118 -5.87 -7.02 34.54
N GLN A 119 -5.09 -6.14 35.17
CA GLN A 119 -5.19 -5.88 36.60
C GLN A 119 -6.57 -5.33 36.98
N ARG A 120 -7.12 -4.40 36.20
CA ARG A 120 -8.46 -3.86 36.45
C ARG A 120 -9.56 -4.90 36.29
N ILE A 121 -9.45 -5.79 35.30
CA ILE A 121 -10.39 -6.91 35.13
C ILE A 121 -10.32 -7.85 36.33
N ALA A 122 -9.11 -8.25 36.75
CA ALA A 122 -8.94 -9.11 37.93
C ALA A 122 -9.49 -8.47 39.21
N GLU A 123 -9.26 -7.17 39.42
CA GLU A 123 -9.86 -6.41 40.53
C GLU A 123 -11.39 -6.48 40.47
N LEU A 124 -11.99 -6.17 39.31
CA LEU A 124 -13.45 -6.20 39.14
C LEU A 124 -14.04 -7.60 39.31
N GLU A 125 -13.37 -8.64 38.82
CA GLU A 125 -13.79 -10.04 38.94
C GLU A 125 -13.66 -10.57 40.37
N SER A 126 -12.80 -9.98 41.22
CA SER A 126 -12.66 -10.35 42.63
C SER A 126 -13.70 -9.70 43.54
N ARG A 127 -14.40 -8.65 43.08
CA ARG A 127 -15.40 -7.95 43.88
C ARG A 127 -16.60 -8.85 44.16
N THR A 128 -17.02 -8.82 45.41
CA THR A 128 -18.18 -9.52 45.94
C THR A 128 -19.23 -8.51 46.42
N VAL A 129 -20.49 -8.92 46.51
CA VAL A 129 -21.58 -8.10 47.06
C VAL A 129 -22.18 -8.74 48.31
N LYS A 130 -22.63 -7.91 49.26
CA LYS A 130 -23.38 -8.35 50.43
C LYS A 130 -24.88 -8.39 50.13
N LEU A 131 -25.54 -9.47 50.51
CA LEU A 131 -26.98 -9.58 50.35
C LEU A 131 -27.70 -8.70 51.40
N PRO A 132 -28.72 -7.90 51.01
CA PRO A 132 -29.48 -7.12 51.97
C PRO A 132 -30.30 -8.03 52.90
N LYS A 133 -30.43 -7.64 54.17
CA LYS A 133 -31.30 -8.32 55.12
C LYS A 133 -32.77 -8.12 54.74
N LEU A 134 -33.56 -9.19 54.73
CA LEU A 134 -34.95 -9.19 54.29
C LEU A 134 -35.93 -8.74 55.40
N LYS A 135 -35.58 -7.69 56.17
CA LYS A 135 -36.36 -7.23 57.35
C LYS A 135 -37.83 -6.95 57.03
N MET A 136 -38.11 -6.27 55.92
CA MET A 136 -39.49 -5.96 55.52
C MET A 136 -40.33 -7.22 55.26
N LEU A 137 -39.71 -8.25 54.67
CA LEU A 137 -40.36 -9.53 54.42
C LEU A 137 -40.50 -10.34 55.71
N GLU A 138 -39.50 -10.29 56.57
CA GLU A 138 -39.55 -10.87 57.92
C GLU A 138 -40.73 -10.29 58.72
N ASP A 139 -40.91 -8.96 58.69
CA ASP A 139 -41.99 -8.27 59.39
C ASP A 139 -43.37 -8.61 58.81
N TYR A 140 -43.50 -8.69 57.48
CA TYR A 140 -44.74 -9.08 56.80
C TYR A 140 -45.16 -10.54 57.11
N LEU A 141 -44.19 -11.42 57.35
CA LEU A 141 -44.42 -12.83 57.68
C LEU A 141 -44.53 -13.07 59.20
N ALA A 142 -44.59 -12.02 60.04
CA ALA A 142 -44.59 -12.18 61.49
C ALA A 142 -45.79 -12.99 62.03
N GLU A 143 -46.92 -12.97 61.32
CA GLU A 143 -48.16 -13.69 61.67
C GLU A 143 -48.24 -15.09 61.06
N VAL A 144 -47.30 -15.45 60.17
CA VAL A 144 -47.21 -16.78 59.55
C VAL A 144 -46.57 -17.76 60.52
N ALA A 145 -47.00 -19.02 60.47
CA ALA A 145 -46.39 -20.08 61.28
C ALA A 145 -44.87 -20.10 61.10
N ILE A 146 -44.12 -20.26 62.20
CA ILE A 146 -42.66 -20.11 62.22
C ILE A 146 -41.97 -20.98 61.16
N GLU A 147 -42.48 -22.18 60.94
CA GLU A 147 -41.90 -23.12 59.98
C GLU A 147 -42.14 -22.70 58.52
N GLU A 148 -43.34 -22.24 58.18
CA GLU A 148 -43.68 -21.73 56.85
C GLU A 148 -42.92 -20.42 56.55
N ARG A 149 -42.81 -19.53 57.55
CA ARG A 149 -42.00 -18.31 57.45
C ARG A 149 -40.54 -18.62 57.11
N LYS A 150 -39.94 -19.62 57.76
CA LYS A 150 -38.55 -20.04 57.48
C LYS A 150 -38.40 -20.59 56.06
N GLN A 151 -39.33 -21.43 55.60
CA GLN A 151 -39.28 -21.98 54.24
C GLN A 151 -39.41 -20.89 53.17
N ILE A 152 -40.31 -19.92 53.35
CA ILE A 152 -40.48 -18.79 52.44
C ILE A 152 -39.20 -17.95 52.38
N LEU A 153 -38.62 -17.63 53.54
CA LEU A 153 -37.41 -16.81 53.61
C LEU A 153 -36.20 -17.48 52.95
N VAL A 154 -36.04 -18.79 53.17
CA VAL A 154 -35.00 -19.59 52.51
C VAL A 154 -35.22 -19.65 51.00
N GLY A 155 -36.45 -19.88 50.55
CA GLY A 155 -36.78 -19.92 49.12
C GLY A 155 -36.47 -18.59 48.42
N VAL A 156 -36.90 -17.47 48.99
CA VAL A 156 -36.63 -16.13 48.47
C VAL A 156 -35.12 -15.85 48.40
N LYS A 157 -34.39 -16.18 49.47
CA LYS A 157 -32.93 -16.03 49.51
C LYS A 157 -32.23 -16.85 48.42
N LEU A 158 -32.68 -18.08 48.19
CA LEU A 158 -32.12 -18.97 47.16
C LEU A 158 -32.31 -18.41 45.75
N GLU A 159 -33.48 -17.84 45.45
CA GLU A 159 -33.74 -17.21 44.15
C GLU A 159 -32.86 -15.98 43.90
N PHE A 160 -32.58 -15.18 44.93
CA PHE A 160 -31.60 -14.09 44.81
C PHE A 160 -30.20 -14.61 44.48
N HIS A 161 -29.73 -15.65 45.16
CA HIS A 161 -28.42 -16.26 44.84
C HIS A 161 -28.38 -16.81 43.43
N ARG A 162 -29.46 -17.45 42.95
CA ARG A 162 -29.54 -17.97 41.59
C ARG A 162 -29.50 -16.84 40.55
N ALA A 163 -30.24 -15.75 40.77
CA ALA A 163 -30.23 -14.59 39.89
C ALA A 163 -28.85 -13.90 39.84
N LEU A 164 -28.19 -13.75 40.98
CA LEU A 164 -26.85 -13.18 41.06
C LEU A 164 -25.81 -14.06 40.37
N ALA A 165 -25.88 -15.39 40.55
CA ALA A 165 -25.01 -16.34 39.86
C ALA A 165 -25.21 -16.33 38.34
N ALA A 166 -26.46 -16.25 37.87
CA ALA A 166 -26.75 -16.13 36.44
C ALA A 166 -26.21 -14.83 35.83
N ALA A 167 -26.14 -13.75 36.62
CA ALA A 167 -25.52 -12.48 36.24
C ALA A 167 -23.98 -12.47 36.39
N GLY A 168 -23.37 -13.57 36.85
CA GLY A 168 -21.92 -13.64 37.10
C GLY A 168 -21.45 -12.82 38.31
N ILE A 169 -22.35 -12.44 39.21
CA ILE A 169 -22.05 -11.62 40.40
C ILE A 169 -21.70 -12.54 41.56
N LYS A 170 -20.50 -12.36 42.12
CA LYS A 170 -20.05 -13.10 43.33
C LYS A 170 -20.68 -12.47 44.57
N VAL A 171 -21.18 -13.31 45.48
CA VAL A 171 -21.80 -12.89 46.75
C VAL A 171 -20.85 -13.24 47.89
N GLU A 172 -20.72 -12.37 48.88
CA GLU A 172 -19.96 -12.68 50.10
C GLU A 172 -20.65 -13.79 50.89
N ASP A 173 -19.87 -14.71 51.45
CA ASP A 173 -20.37 -15.66 52.43
C ASP A 173 -20.84 -14.88 53.68
N GLU A 174 -22.02 -15.23 54.21
CA GLU A 174 -22.67 -14.55 55.36
C GLU A 174 -21.98 -14.79 56.70
#